data_AF-A0A6V7Q6H4-F1
#
_entry.id   AF-A0A6V7Q6H4-F1
#
_cell.length_a   1.000
_cell.length_b   1.000
_cell.length_c   1.000
_cell.angle_alpha   90.00
_cell.angle_beta   90.00
_cell.angle_gamma   90.00
#
_symmetry.space_group_name_H-M   'P 1'
#
loop_
_entity.id
_entity.type
_entity.pdbx_description
1 polymer ?
#
loop_
_entity_poly.entity_id
_entity_poly.type
_entity_poly.pdbx_seq_one_letter_code
_entity_poly.pdbx_strand_id
1 'polypeptide(L)'
;MDVPERPHLLLTKKPPPWPILLFLFLTLFLLFLHPSSTPNPNPNPNLNLNPNPNSITCAGFYRPRGPPRKAVGSIVDFGGVGDGATSNTHAFRDAVARLGAAAGDGGSQLNVPRGAWLTGSFNLTSNFTLFLEKGAVIFGSQDPEEWPLIEPLPSYAEGGRDWGLATSASSMEMASLML
;
A
#
# COMPACT_ATOMS: atom_id res chain seq x y z
N MET A 1 23.07 71.42 -60.48
CA MET A 1 21.63 71.10 -60.43
C MET A 1 21.50 69.96 -61.42
N ASP A 2 21.31 68.69 -61.05
CA ASP A 2 20.50 68.12 -59.97
C ASP A 2 21.10 66.81 -59.46
N VAL A 3 20.80 66.50 -58.20
CA VAL A 3 21.26 65.33 -57.44
C VAL A 3 20.49 64.09 -57.92
N PRO A 4 21.15 62.94 -58.17
CA PRO A 4 20.46 61.74 -58.63
C PRO A 4 19.64 61.08 -57.51
N GLU A 5 18.41 60.70 -57.83
CA GLU A 5 17.50 59.95 -56.95
C GLU A 5 18.10 58.59 -56.53
N ARG A 6 17.92 58.23 -55.26
CA ARG A 6 18.17 56.87 -54.74
C ARG A 6 16.84 56.12 -54.60
N PRO A 7 16.75 54.86 -55.07
CA PRO A 7 15.55 54.05 -54.88
C PRO A 7 15.39 53.62 -53.42
N HIS A 8 14.17 53.72 -52.91
CA HIS A 8 13.79 53.28 -51.58
C HIS A 8 13.81 51.74 -51.49
N LEU A 9 14.80 51.19 -50.79
CA LEU A 9 14.85 49.79 -50.41
C LEU A 9 13.84 49.52 -49.29
N LEU A 10 12.70 48.92 -49.65
CA LEU A 10 11.71 48.40 -48.71
C LEU A 10 12.25 47.13 -48.03
N LEU A 11 12.73 47.25 -46.79
CA LEU A 11 13.04 46.11 -45.93
C LEU A 11 11.74 45.43 -45.47
N THR A 12 11.37 44.32 -46.09
CA THR A 12 10.30 43.44 -45.57
C THR A 12 10.81 42.68 -44.34
N LYS A 13 10.51 43.19 -43.15
CA LYS A 13 10.87 42.57 -41.87
C LYS A 13 10.06 41.27 -41.70
N LYS A 14 10.70 40.11 -41.92
CA LYS A 14 10.07 38.79 -41.78
C LYS A 14 9.59 38.62 -40.33
N PRO A 15 8.31 38.28 -40.07
CA PRO A 15 7.79 38.23 -38.71
C PRO A 15 8.52 37.14 -37.90
N PRO A 16 8.81 37.39 -36.61
CA PRO A 16 9.58 36.48 -35.78
C PRO A 16 8.84 35.13 -35.60
N PRO A 17 9.54 33.98 -35.63
CA PRO A 17 8.94 32.64 -35.66
C PRO A 17 8.34 32.19 -34.31
N TRP A 18 8.35 33.06 -33.30
CA TRP A 18 7.89 32.72 -31.95
C TRP A 18 6.43 32.24 -31.83
N PRO A 19 5.43 32.69 -32.63
CA PRO A 19 4.08 32.18 -32.47
C PRO A 19 3.95 30.74 -32.98
N ILE A 20 4.79 30.34 -33.95
CA ILE A 20 4.85 28.97 -34.46
C ILE A 20 5.47 28.04 -33.41
N LEU A 21 6.55 28.48 -32.76
CA LEU A 21 7.17 27.75 -31.66
C LEU A 21 6.23 27.57 -30.46
N LEU A 22 5.45 28.61 -30.12
CA LEU A 22 4.47 28.55 -29.04
C LEU A 22 3.32 27.58 -29.37
N PHE A 23 2.84 27.57 -30.61
CA PHE A 23 1.84 26.60 -31.07
C PHE A 23 2.37 25.17 -31.04
N LEU A 24 3.59 24.94 -31.55
CA LEU A 24 4.21 23.61 -31.51
C LEU A 24 4.39 23.12 -30.07
N PHE A 25 4.84 23.99 -29.17
CA PHE A 25 4.99 23.65 -27.75
C PHE A 25 3.64 23.36 -27.07
N LEU A 26 2.61 24.15 -27.34
CA LEU A 26 1.26 23.92 -26.82
C LEU A 26 0.69 22.58 -27.31
N THR A 27 0.85 22.26 -28.61
CA THR A 27 0.38 20.98 -29.17
C THR A 27 1.13 19.78 -28.59
N LEU A 28 2.45 19.91 -28.36
CA LEU A 28 3.25 18.87 -27.72
C LEU A 28 2.83 18.68 -26.25
N PHE A 29 2.63 19.77 -25.52
CA PHE A 29 2.19 19.72 -24.12
C PHE A 29 0.79 19.10 -23.98
N LEU A 30 -0.13 19.38 -24.90
CA LEU A 30 -1.45 18.74 -24.94
C LEU A 30 -1.37 17.25 -25.29
N LEU A 31 -0.42 16.83 -26.14
CA LEU A 31 -0.16 15.41 -26.39
C LEU A 31 0.30 14.67 -25.13
N PHE A 32 1.08 15.30 -24.26
CA PHE A 32 1.54 14.75 -22.98
C PHE A 32 0.49 14.77 -21.85
N LEU A 33 -0.58 15.55 -21.97
CA LEU A 33 -1.67 15.62 -20.99
C LEU A 33 -2.76 14.56 -21.19
N HIS A 34 -2.70 13.74 -22.24
CA HIS A 34 -3.61 12.60 -22.37
C HIS A 34 -3.20 11.50 -21.37
N PRO A 35 -4.02 11.17 -20.37
CA PRO A 35 -3.73 10.05 -19.49
C PRO A 35 -3.75 8.77 -20.33
N SER A 36 -2.59 8.15 -20.54
CA SER A 36 -2.43 6.87 -21.23
C SER A 36 -2.86 5.70 -20.32
N SER A 37 -4.06 5.79 -19.77
CA SER A 37 -4.73 4.66 -19.14
C SER A 37 -6.00 4.38 -19.94
N THR A 38 -5.84 3.68 -21.07
CA THR A 38 -6.98 3.00 -21.67
C THR A 38 -7.43 1.94 -20.66
N PRO A 39 -8.68 1.99 -20.13
CA PRO A 39 -9.23 0.80 -19.48
C PRO A 39 -9.24 -0.31 -20.53
N ASN A 40 -8.82 -1.51 -20.15
CA ASN A 40 -8.87 -2.69 -21.02
C ASN A 40 -10.27 -2.79 -21.67
N PRO A 41 -10.39 -2.64 -23.01
CA PRO A 41 -11.68 -2.51 -23.68
C PRO A 41 -12.40 -3.85 -23.85
N ASN A 42 -11.88 -4.94 -23.30
CA ASN A 42 -12.45 -6.27 -23.50
C ASN A 42 -12.73 -6.98 -22.17
N PRO A 43 -13.78 -6.59 -21.41
CA PRO A 43 -14.41 -7.54 -20.51
C PRO A 43 -15.07 -8.58 -21.40
N ASN A 44 -14.46 -9.75 -21.55
CA ASN A 44 -15.03 -10.84 -22.34
C ASN A 44 -16.47 -11.09 -21.86
N PRO A 45 -17.51 -10.77 -22.66
CA PRO A 45 -18.90 -10.80 -22.21
C PRO A 45 -19.41 -12.24 -22.03
N ASN A 46 -18.63 -13.22 -22.47
CA ASN A 46 -18.89 -14.65 -22.29
C ASN A 46 -18.13 -15.26 -21.10
N LEU A 47 -17.50 -14.45 -20.24
CA LEU A 47 -17.22 -14.90 -18.88
C LEU A 47 -18.57 -15.05 -18.19
N ASN A 48 -19.19 -16.22 -18.39
CA ASN A 48 -20.23 -16.70 -17.52
C ASN A 48 -19.62 -16.79 -16.12
N LEU A 49 -19.77 -15.71 -15.35
CA LEU A 49 -19.38 -15.63 -13.95
C LEU A 49 -20.29 -16.49 -13.07
N ASN A 50 -21.09 -17.42 -13.63
CA ASN A 50 -21.56 -18.57 -12.89
C ASN A 50 -20.42 -19.58 -12.79
N PRO A 51 -19.60 -19.50 -11.74
CA PRO A 51 -18.38 -20.26 -11.71
C PRO A 51 -18.74 -21.66 -11.24
N ASN A 52 -18.31 -22.66 -12.00
CA ASN A 52 -18.37 -24.05 -11.53
C ASN A 52 -17.84 -24.09 -10.08
N PRO A 53 -18.64 -24.50 -9.09
CA PRO A 53 -18.21 -24.52 -7.69
C PRO A 53 -16.98 -25.42 -7.46
N ASN A 54 -16.70 -26.31 -8.42
CA ASN A 54 -15.59 -27.26 -8.41
C ASN A 54 -14.37 -26.76 -9.22
N SER A 55 -14.36 -25.53 -9.74
CA SER A 55 -13.19 -24.97 -10.40
C SER A 55 -12.11 -24.60 -9.37
N ILE A 56 -11.13 -25.46 -9.17
CA ILE A 56 -9.93 -25.19 -8.37
C ILE A 56 -9.01 -24.29 -9.21
N THR A 57 -9.37 -23.01 -9.29
CA THR A 57 -8.49 -21.97 -9.82
C THR A 57 -8.06 -21.07 -8.67
N CYS A 58 -6.93 -20.39 -8.80
CA CYS A 58 -6.45 -19.46 -7.77
C CYS A 58 -7.52 -18.41 -7.42
N ALA A 59 -8.31 -17.97 -8.41
CA ALA A 59 -9.43 -17.05 -8.22
C ALA A 59 -10.61 -17.67 -7.44
N GLY A 60 -10.77 -19.00 -7.49
CA GLY A 60 -11.79 -19.73 -6.73
C GLY A 60 -11.49 -19.81 -5.22
N PHE A 61 -10.21 -19.82 -4.85
CA PHE A 61 -9.73 -19.86 -3.46
C PHE A 61 -9.96 -18.53 -2.73
N TYR A 62 -9.75 -17.40 -3.41
CA TYR A 62 -9.94 -16.05 -2.85
C TYR A 62 -11.32 -15.43 -3.11
N ARG A 63 -12.32 -16.24 -3.51
CA ARG A 63 -13.69 -15.70 -3.53
C ARG A 63 -14.04 -15.24 -2.12
N PRO A 64 -14.68 -14.07 -1.95
CA PRO A 64 -15.30 -13.70 -0.69
C PRO A 64 -16.49 -14.63 -0.49
N ARG A 65 -16.20 -15.88 -0.11
CA ARG A 65 -17.15 -16.97 0.08
C ARG A 65 -17.54 -17.12 1.54
N GLY A 66 -16.93 -16.31 2.42
CA GLY A 66 -17.27 -16.23 3.82
C GLY A 66 -18.45 -15.27 4.05
N PRO A 67 -19.25 -15.49 5.11
CA PRO A 67 -20.19 -14.49 5.59
C PRO A 67 -19.48 -13.16 5.89
N PRO A 68 -20.20 -12.02 5.89
CA PRO A 68 -19.62 -10.75 6.29
C PRO A 68 -18.95 -10.87 7.66
N ARG A 69 -17.85 -10.14 7.86
CA ARG A 69 -17.12 -10.15 9.13
C ARG A 69 -18.06 -9.68 10.24
N LYS A 70 -18.04 -10.39 11.37
CA LYS A 70 -18.93 -10.09 12.50
C LYS A 70 -18.58 -8.77 13.18
N ALA A 71 -17.29 -8.47 13.29
CA ALA A 71 -16.78 -7.22 13.85
C ALA A 71 -16.14 -6.38 12.76
N VAL A 72 -16.61 -5.14 12.58
CA VAL A 72 -16.06 -4.18 11.62
C VAL A 72 -15.89 -2.83 12.33
N GLY A 73 -14.75 -2.17 12.13
CA GLY A 73 -14.50 -0.82 12.67
C GLY A 73 -13.51 -0.04 11.82
N SER A 74 -13.45 1.29 12.00
CA SER A 74 -12.45 2.14 11.36
C SER A 74 -11.32 2.48 12.31
N ILE A 75 -10.08 2.58 11.83
CA ILE A 75 -8.92 3.00 12.65
C ILE A 75 -9.12 4.38 13.31
N VAL A 76 -9.95 5.24 12.71
CA VAL A 76 -10.30 6.57 13.27
C VAL A 76 -11.06 6.43 14.59
N ASP A 77 -11.88 5.38 14.74
CA ASP A 77 -12.65 5.11 15.96
C ASP A 77 -11.75 4.68 17.14
N PHE A 78 -10.50 4.31 16.84
CA PHE A 78 -9.49 3.92 17.82
C PHE A 78 -8.42 5.00 18.03
N GLY A 79 -8.68 6.23 17.57
CA GLY A 79 -7.79 7.37 17.75
C GLY A 79 -6.69 7.49 16.70
N GLY A 80 -6.82 6.80 15.57
CA GLY A 80 -5.88 6.95 14.46
C GLY A 80 -5.98 8.32 13.78
N VAL A 81 -4.83 8.89 13.43
CA VAL A 81 -4.67 10.16 12.72
C VAL A 81 -3.94 9.91 11.39
N GLY A 82 -4.58 10.25 10.28
CA GLY A 82 -4.10 10.01 8.92
C GLY A 82 -3.20 11.09 8.33
N ASP A 83 -2.35 11.73 9.15
CA ASP A 83 -1.49 12.87 8.79
C ASP A 83 -0.09 12.47 8.26
N GLY A 84 0.29 11.20 8.41
CA GLY A 84 1.60 10.66 8.02
C GLY A 84 2.74 10.96 9.00
N ALA A 85 2.45 11.60 10.13
CA ALA A 85 3.45 12.00 11.12
C ALA A 85 3.16 11.45 12.51
N THR A 86 1.89 11.31 12.87
CA THR A 86 1.46 10.76 14.16
C THR A 86 1.67 9.24 14.20
N SER A 87 2.34 8.73 15.23
CA SER A 87 2.48 7.29 15.45
C SER A 87 1.13 6.67 15.83
N ASN A 88 0.59 5.84 14.95
CA ASN A 88 -0.70 5.16 15.09
C ASN A 88 -0.55 3.76 15.71
N THR A 89 0.63 3.39 16.20
CA THR A 89 0.92 2.04 16.72
C THR A 89 -0.06 1.62 17.82
N HIS A 90 -0.39 2.52 18.74
CA HIS A 90 -1.37 2.27 19.79
C HIS A 90 -2.79 2.06 19.22
N ALA A 91 -3.21 2.92 18.28
CA ALA A 91 -4.51 2.83 17.64
C ALA A 91 -4.69 1.49 16.89
N PHE A 92 -3.66 1.03 16.18
CA PHE A 92 -3.70 -0.29 15.51
C PHE A 92 -3.78 -1.44 16.50
N ARG A 93 -2.98 -1.42 17.58
CA ARG A 93 -3.00 -2.48 18.62
C ARG A 93 -4.35 -2.56 19.32
N ASP A 94 -4.92 -1.41 19.67
CA ASP A 94 -6.24 -1.31 20.30
C ASP A 94 -7.35 -1.79 19.36
N ALA A 95 -7.29 -1.40 18.10
CA ALA A 95 -8.26 -1.82 17.09
C ALA A 95 -8.25 -3.34 16.91
N VAL A 96 -7.06 -3.95 16.80
CA VAL A 96 -6.92 -5.40 16.68
C VAL A 96 -7.45 -6.12 17.91
N ALA A 97 -7.09 -5.65 19.12
CA ALA A 97 -7.52 -6.27 20.36
C ALA A 97 -9.05 -6.22 20.52
N ARG A 98 -9.66 -5.05 20.31
CA ARG A 98 -11.10 -4.84 20.49
C ARG A 98 -11.94 -5.55 19.43
N LEU A 99 -11.55 -5.47 18.16
CA LEU A 99 -12.27 -6.15 17.08
C LEU A 99 -12.09 -7.67 17.20
N GLY A 100 -10.87 -8.14 17.50
CA GLY A 100 -10.57 -9.55 17.70
C GLY A 100 -11.44 -10.18 18.81
N ALA A 101 -11.58 -9.49 19.94
CA ALA A 101 -12.47 -9.93 21.03
C ALA A 101 -13.95 -9.97 20.62
N ALA A 102 -14.40 -9.05 19.77
CA ALA A 102 -15.79 -8.98 19.32
C ALA A 102 -16.16 -10.02 18.23
N ALA A 103 -15.16 -10.54 17.50
CA ALA A 103 -15.38 -11.34 16.31
C ALA A 103 -15.85 -12.78 16.54
N GLY A 104 -15.43 -13.45 17.61
CA GLY A 104 -15.63 -14.90 17.77
C GLY A 104 -15.22 -15.65 16.49
N ASP A 105 -16.07 -16.58 16.03
CA ASP A 105 -15.81 -17.38 14.81
C ASP A 105 -16.04 -16.61 13.50
N GLY A 106 -16.69 -15.44 13.55
CA GLY A 106 -17.05 -14.66 12.36
C GLY A 106 -15.93 -13.77 11.81
N GLY A 107 -14.80 -13.68 12.53
CA GLY A 107 -13.66 -12.85 12.15
C GLY A 107 -13.92 -11.34 12.26
N SER A 108 -12.85 -10.58 12.07
CA SER A 108 -12.80 -9.12 12.22
C SER A 108 -12.40 -8.42 10.93
N GLN A 109 -12.79 -7.16 10.80
CA GLN A 109 -12.28 -6.25 9.77
C GLN A 109 -11.97 -4.87 10.34
N LEU A 110 -10.77 -4.37 10.07
CA LEU A 110 -10.37 -3.00 10.35
C LEU A 110 -10.23 -2.23 9.04
N ASN A 111 -10.99 -1.14 8.91
CA ASN A 111 -10.96 -0.24 7.77
C ASN A 111 -10.01 0.92 8.02
N VAL A 112 -9.06 1.13 7.11
CA VAL A 112 -8.14 2.25 7.11
C VAL A 112 -8.56 3.21 5.98
N PRO A 113 -9.11 4.38 6.33
CA PRO A 113 -9.59 5.32 5.32
C PRO A 113 -8.42 6.00 4.59
N ARG A 114 -8.75 6.73 3.52
CA ARG A 114 -7.78 7.52 2.76
C ARG A 114 -6.96 8.43 3.70
N GLY A 115 -5.64 8.35 3.61
CA GLY A 115 -4.72 9.08 4.49
C GLY A 115 -3.33 8.46 4.54
N ALA A 116 -2.44 9.10 5.29
CA ALA A 116 -1.10 8.61 5.56
C ALA A 116 -1.02 8.14 7.02
N TRP A 117 -0.66 6.89 7.25
CA TRP A 117 -0.76 6.24 8.56
C TRP A 117 0.61 5.74 8.98
N LEU A 118 1.33 6.52 9.79
CA LEU A 118 2.61 6.10 10.35
C LEU A 118 2.35 5.11 11.50
N THR A 119 3.00 3.94 11.47
CA THR A 119 2.88 2.92 12.52
C THR A 119 4.15 2.09 12.62
N GLY A 120 4.43 1.65 13.83
CA GLY A 120 5.39 0.60 14.14
C GLY A 120 4.81 -0.79 13.89
N SER A 121 5.50 -1.80 14.38
CA SER A 121 5.03 -3.18 14.32
C SER A 121 3.76 -3.40 15.15
N PHE A 122 2.86 -4.25 14.64
CA PHE A 122 1.70 -4.73 15.39
C PHE A 122 1.34 -6.14 14.92
N ASN A 123 0.80 -6.95 15.83
CA ASN A 123 0.45 -8.34 15.54
C ASN A 123 -1.00 -8.44 15.09
N LEU A 124 -1.23 -9.18 14.00
CA LEU A 124 -2.58 -9.54 13.55
C LEU A 124 -2.94 -10.94 14.08
N THR A 125 -4.22 -11.12 14.43
CA THR A 125 -4.76 -12.41 14.85
C THR A 125 -5.35 -13.17 13.66
N SER A 126 -5.61 -14.47 13.85
CA SER A 126 -6.36 -15.28 12.88
C SER A 126 -7.73 -14.67 12.57
N ASN A 127 -8.23 -14.92 11.35
CA ASN A 127 -9.53 -14.43 10.86
C ASN A 127 -9.72 -12.91 10.92
N PHE A 128 -8.62 -12.15 10.82
CA PHE A 128 -8.63 -10.69 10.77
C PHE A 128 -8.43 -10.19 9.35
N THR A 129 -9.15 -9.14 8.96
CA THR A 129 -9.03 -8.49 7.64
C THR A 129 -8.61 -7.04 7.84
N LEU A 130 -7.44 -6.65 7.36
CA LEU A 130 -7.03 -5.24 7.29
C LEU A 130 -7.42 -4.70 5.90
N PHE A 131 -8.41 -3.82 5.86
CA PHE A 131 -8.95 -3.26 4.62
C PHE A 131 -8.44 -1.83 4.41
N LEU A 132 -7.65 -1.63 3.35
CA LEU A 132 -7.13 -0.33 2.97
C LEU A 132 -8.05 0.30 1.91
N GLU A 133 -8.62 1.46 2.24
CA GLU A 133 -9.36 2.24 1.24
C GLU A 133 -8.43 2.82 0.17
N LYS A 134 -9.01 3.18 -0.98
CA LYS A 134 -8.26 3.78 -2.08
C LYS A 134 -7.55 5.06 -1.61
N GLY A 135 -6.22 5.04 -1.68
CA GLY A 135 -5.37 6.16 -1.25
C GLY A 135 -5.03 6.17 0.23
N ALA A 136 -5.28 5.08 0.97
CA ALA A 136 -4.64 4.82 2.25
C ALA A 136 -3.19 4.36 2.03
N VAL A 137 -2.25 4.97 2.73
CA VAL A 137 -0.82 4.62 2.70
C VAL A 137 -0.37 4.35 4.13
N ILE A 138 0.18 3.16 4.38
CA ILE A 138 0.80 2.83 5.67
C ILE A 138 2.30 3.12 5.57
N PHE A 139 2.81 3.95 6.47
CA PHE A 139 4.23 4.21 6.63
C PHE A 139 4.77 3.40 7.81
N GLY A 140 5.88 2.71 7.60
CA GLY A 140 6.63 2.09 8.67
C GLY A 140 7.41 3.15 9.44
N SER A 141 7.31 3.11 10.77
CA SER A 141 8.13 3.97 11.63
C SER A 141 9.62 3.79 11.37
N GLN A 142 10.36 4.89 11.44
CA GLN A 142 11.81 4.90 11.29
C GLN A 142 12.54 4.69 12.63
N ASP A 143 11.79 4.66 13.73
CA ASP A 143 12.33 4.38 15.06
C ASP A 143 12.59 2.87 15.22
N PRO A 144 13.84 2.45 15.44
CA PRO A 144 14.16 1.04 15.69
C PRO A 144 13.44 0.46 16.91
N GLU A 145 13.10 1.28 17.92
CA GLU A 145 12.41 0.80 19.12
C GLU A 145 10.98 0.33 18.84
N GLU A 146 10.36 0.78 17.74
CA GLU A 146 9.04 0.33 17.30
C GLU A 146 9.06 -1.03 16.55
N TRP A 147 10.25 -1.62 16.39
CA TRP A 147 10.50 -2.90 15.71
C TRP A 147 11.19 -3.91 16.66
N PRO A 148 10.46 -4.50 17.61
CA PRO A 148 11.01 -5.47 18.53
C PRO A 148 11.54 -6.70 17.78
N LEU A 149 12.67 -7.23 18.25
CA LEU A 149 13.24 -8.47 17.72
C LEU A 149 12.30 -9.64 18.04
N ILE A 150 11.83 -10.30 16.99
CA ILE A 150 11.06 -11.54 17.06
C ILE A 150 11.99 -12.75 17.02
N GLU A 151 11.65 -13.78 17.79
CA GLU A 151 12.38 -15.05 17.76
C GLU A 151 12.31 -15.68 16.36
N PRO A 152 13.39 -16.30 15.89
CA PRO A 152 13.37 -17.00 14.61
C PRO A 152 12.32 -18.11 14.64
N LEU A 153 11.60 -18.28 13.53
CA LEU A 153 10.67 -19.41 13.40
C LEU A 153 11.42 -20.73 13.60
N PRO A 154 10.80 -21.75 14.22
CA PRO A 154 11.46 -23.04 14.49
C PRO A 154 12.15 -23.63 13.25
N SER A 155 11.50 -23.55 12.09
CA SER A 155 12.04 -24.04 10.80
C SER A 155 13.30 -23.30 10.31
N TYR A 156 13.55 -22.09 10.81
CA TYR A 156 14.74 -21.28 10.48
C TYR A 156 15.86 -21.44 11.52
N ALA A 157 15.55 -21.90 12.73
CA ALA A 157 16.51 -22.09 13.81
C ALA A 157 17.16 -23.49 13.80
N GLU A 158 16.56 -24.48 13.13
CA GLU A 158 16.94 -25.90 13.26
C GLU A 158 18.10 -26.39 12.37
N GLY A 159 18.74 -25.53 11.56
CA GLY A 159 19.81 -25.98 10.65
C GLY A 159 20.93 -24.99 10.37
N GLY A 160 21.04 -23.92 11.17
CA GLY A 160 21.76 -22.71 10.80
C GLY A 160 22.97 -22.35 11.66
N ARG A 161 23.82 -23.33 11.98
CA ARG A 161 25.13 -23.17 12.63
C ARG A 161 25.09 -23.03 14.15
N ASP A 162 25.43 -24.13 14.79
CA ASP A 162 26.33 -24.26 15.94
C ASP A 162 27.46 -23.21 16.02
N TRP A 163 27.12 -21.93 16.15
CA TRP A 163 28.03 -20.91 16.67
C TRP A 163 27.69 -20.63 18.13
N GLY A 164 28.03 -21.60 18.98
CA GLY A 164 28.49 -21.34 20.34
C GLY A 164 27.49 -20.88 21.40
N LEU A 165 26.31 -21.50 21.54
CA LEU A 165 25.55 -21.52 22.81
C LEU A 165 24.81 -22.85 23.01
N ALA A 166 25.59 -23.93 23.11
CA ALA A 166 25.20 -25.10 23.92
C ALA A 166 25.36 -24.77 25.41
N THR A 167 24.65 -23.76 25.92
CA THR A 167 24.61 -23.40 27.34
C THR A 167 23.23 -22.86 27.70
N SER A 168 22.20 -23.71 27.64
CA SER A 168 21.03 -23.61 28.53
C SER A 168 20.00 -24.73 28.35
N ALA A 169 20.15 -25.62 27.37
CA ALA A 169 19.22 -26.73 27.17
C ALA A 169 19.22 -27.83 28.27
N SER A 170 19.96 -27.70 29.38
CA SER A 170 19.97 -28.75 30.43
C SER A 170 19.85 -28.29 31.88
N SER A 171 19.78 -26.98 32.18
CA SER A 171 19.87 -26.51 33.57
C SER A 171 18.54 -26.21 34.27
N MET A 172 17.40 -26.17 33.58
CA MET A 172 16.10 -25.95 34.23
C MET A 172 15.28 -27.23 34.45
N GLU A 173 15.62 -28.34 33.80
CA GLU A 173 14.94 -29.62 34.03
C GLU A 173 15.50 -30.39 35.26
N MET A 174 16.68 -30.02 35.75
CA MET A 174 17.27 -30.62 36.97
C MET A 174 16.88 -29.91 38.29
N ALA A 175 16.28 -28.72 38.23
CA ALA A 175 15.94 -27.95 39.44
C ALA A 175 14.56 -28.31 40.04
N SER A 176 13.72 -29.08 39.35
CA SER A 176 12.43 -29.55 39.89
C SER A 176 12.51 -30.93 40.57
N LEU A 177 13.68 -31.57 40.59
CA LEU A 177 13.90 -32.89 41.19
C LEU A 177 14.71 -32.88 42.49
N MET A 178 14.97 -31.69 43.06
CA MET A 178 15.54 -31.53 44.40
C MET A 178 14.83 -30.44 45.22
N LEU A 179 13.50 -30.50 45.31
CA LEU A 179 12.72 -30.12 46.50
C LEU A 179 11.46 -30.99 46.58
#